data_AF-A0A8H4HF86-F1
#
_entry.id   AF-A0A8H4HF86-F1
#
_cell.length_a   1.000
_cell.length_b   1.000
_cell.length_c   1.000
_cell.angle_alpha   90.00
_cell.angle_beta   90.00
_cell.angle_gamma   90.00
#
_symmetry.space_group_name_H-M   'P 1'
#
loop_
_entity.id
_entity.type
_entity.pdbx_description
1 polymer ?
#
loop_
_entity_poly.entity_id
_entity_poly.type
_entity_poly.pdbx_seq_one_letter_code
_entity_poly.pdbx_strand_id
1 'polypeptide(L)'
;MEPFLANRSYCCVDRAHAMRERPASVGKVMERWLWMYAQGLLTPVSPMTVFKASEIEAGFRHLQNGDHIGKAVVAIPSNMSEIPSIPGPQECQLDPEACYLLTGGTGGLGKSIATWMVEQGARELVLLSRSAGKSEADQAFFAELNTMGCKVTGVAGRAEVPEDIERAISSASKPIKGVVHLAMVLRDGPLVDLTYEEWNGAVAPKVQGAWNLHNAFKNRPALDFFVMTSSLVTLVDQPGQGNYAAANTFLETFTQYRHKRGLPASVLGICPIDDIGFVAEIPALRKKLKAQGLFFLPERELLDYMHLAILNLYPPAASQEAVSDPTQSWTSSGYIIMGLPAETHLEDPNCQVSWRRDRRMGMYHNIPKGSESGESSGANSNSLKSFLGRAADEPALLLDKASTDYLAEEIGRRIFRFMMKPEEDLELGLGLPQIGMDSLMAIELRRWWKQAFGLDISVLEIMGAGTLEQLGRVAGQALHAKYEGVGKK
;
A
#
# COMPACT_ATOMS: atom_id res chain seq x y z
N MET A 1 -25.83 -37.60 4.53
CA MET A 1 -27.13 -37.29 5.17
C MET A 1 -27.68 -38.46 6.00
N GLU A 2 -27.21 -39.71 5.81
CA GLU A 2 -27.65 -40.87 6.62
C GLU A 2 -27.67 -40.65 8.15
N PRO A 3 -26.70 -39.96 8.79
CA PRO A 3 -26.76 -39.72 10.23
C PRO A 3 -28.01 -38.94 10.68
N PHE A 4 -28.64 -38.15 9.80
CA PHE A 4 -29.85 -37.37 10.09
C PHE A 4 -31.13 -38.20 10.02
N LEU A 5 -31.10 -39.42 9.45
CA LEU A 5 -32.25 -40.34 9.44
C LEU A 5 -32.63 -40.79 10.86
N ALA A 6 -31.68 -40.75 11.80
CA ALA A 6 -31.92 -40.97 13.22
C ALA A 6 -32.41 -39.71 13.95
N ASN A 7 -33.00 -38.73 13.23
CA ASN A 7 -33.50 -37.46 13.75
C ASN A 7 -32.44 -36.67 14.56
N ARG A 8 -31.21 -36.63 14.04
CA ARG A 8 -30.11 -35.87 14.66
C ARG A 8 -30.16 -34.41 14.21
N SER A 9 -29.61 -33.52 15.05
CA SER A 9 -29.37 -32.12 14.68
C SER A 9 -27.88 -31.84 14.67
N TYR A 10 -27.43 -31.09 13.66
CA TYR A 10 -26.06 -30.61 13.56
C TYR A 10 -26.06 -29.09 13.74
N CYS A 11 -25.38 -28.60 14.77
CA CYS A 11 -25.34 -27.18 15.12
C CYS A 11 -23.90 -26.68 15.07
N CYS A 12 -23.59 -25.82 14.10
CA CYS A 12 -22.33 -25.08 14.10
C CYS A 12 -22.48 -23.83 14.98
N VAL A 13 -21.53 -23.61 15.89
CA VAL A 13 -21.56 -22.47 16.82
C VAL A 13 -20.30 -21.63 16.61
N ASP A 14 -20.48 -20.44 16.05
CA ASP A 14 -19.46 -19.39 16.04
C ASP A 14 -19.81 -18.36 17.11
N ARG A 15 -19.01 -18.33 18.18
CA ARG A 15 -19.23 -17.43 19.31
C ARG A 15 -18.99 -15.96 18.95
N ALA A 16 -17.99 -15.67 18.11
CA ALA A 16 -17.64 -14.28 17.75
C ALA A 16 -18.73 -13.66 16.89
N HIS A 17 -19.27 -14.43 15.94
CA HIS A 17 -20.42 -14.01 15.15
C HIS A 17 -21.67 -13.81 16.04
N ALA A 18 -21.97 -14.75 16.94
CA ALA A 18 -23.13 -14.65 17.85
C ALA A 18 -23.06 -13.43 18.78
N MET A 19 -21.86 -13.04 19.25
CA MET A 19 -21.69 -11.85 20.07
C MET A 19 -22.02 -10.54 19.34
N ARG A 20 -21.68 -10.44 18.04
CA ARG A 20 -21.99 -9.25 17.23
C ARG A 20 -23.48 -9.17 16.86
N GLU A 21 -24.05 -10.28 16.40
CA GLU A 21 -25.41 -10.28 15.85
C GLU A 21 -26.51 -10.47 16.92
N ARG A 22 -26.18 -11.13 18.04
CA ARG A 22 -27.17 -11.52 19.08
C ARG A 22 -26.66 -11.27 20.50
N PRO A 23 -26.21 -10.04 20.83
CA PRO A 23 -25.58 -9.73 22.12
C PRO A 23 -26.48 -10.05 23.32
N ALA A 24 -27.79 -9.78 23.23
CA ALA A 24 -28.74 -10.08 24.31
C ALA A 24 -28.89 -11.58 24.61
N SER A 25 -28.76 -12.44 23.60
CA SER A 25 -28.82 -13.90 23.81
C SER A 25 -27.56 -14.41 24.50
N VAL A 26 -26.39 -13.89 24.10
CA VAL A 26 -25.12 -14.22 24.74
C VAL A 26 -25.08 -13.72 26.19
N GLY A 27 -25.65 -12.53 26.47
CA GLY A 27 -25.78 -11.99 27.82
C GLY A 27 -26.49 -12.94 28.79
N LYS A 28 -27.62 -13.53 28.38
CA LYS A 28 -28.35 -14.53 29.19
C LYS A 28 -27.52 -15.78 29.50
N VAL A 29 -26.69 -16.21 28.55
CA VAL A 29 -25.77 -17.34 28.75
C VAL A 29 -24.68 -16.96 29.76
N MET A 30 -24.16 -15.74 29.69
CA MET A 30 -23.14 -15.22 30.60
C MET A 30 -23.67 -15.08 32.03
N GLU A 31 -24.90 -14.59 32.21
CA GLU A 31 -25.58 -14.56 33.52
C GLU A 31 -25.68 -15.96 34.13
N ARG A 32 -26.03 -16.96 33.32
CA ARG A 32 -26.08 -18.36 33.77
C ARG A 32 -24.71 -18.89 34.18
N TRP A 33 -23.65 -18.54 33.45
CA TRP A 33 -22.28 -18.91 33.82
C TRP A 33 -21.85 -18.28 35.14
N LEU A 34 -22.15 -17.00 35.35
CA LEU A 34 -21.86 -16.31 36.61
C LEU A 34 -22.61 -16.94 37.78
N TRP A 35 -23.89 -17.29 37.59
CA TRP A 35 -24.66 -18.02 38.59
C TRP A 35 -24.02 -19.38 38.90
N MET A 36 -23.67 -20.16 37.88
CA MET A 36 -23.01 -21.48 38.08
C MET A 36 -21.66 -21.35 38.78
N TYR A 37 -20.87 -20.32 38.45
CA TYR A 37 -19.61 -20.01 39.12
C TYR A 37 -19.82 -19.66 40.60
N ALA A 38 -20.82 -18.82 40.91
CA ALA A 38 -21.16 -18.46 42.28
C ALA A 38 -21.65 -19.66 43.12
N GLN A 39 -22.27 -20.66 42.48
CA GLN A 39 -22.67 -21.92 43.11
C GLN A 39 -21.52 -22.95 43.19
N GLY A 40 -20.32 -22.64 42.70
CA GLY A 40 -19.18 -23.55 42.67
C GLY A 40 -19.30 -24.69 41.64
N LEU A 41 -20.29 -24.62 40.74
CA LEU A 41 -20.48 -25.60 39.65
C LEU A 41 -19.48 -25.41 38.50
N LEU A 42 -18.92 -24.20 38.40
CA LEU A 42 -17.84 -23.88 37.47
C LEU A 42 -16.64 -23.37 38.26
N THR A 43 -15.45 -23.85 37.90
CA THR A 43 -14.18 -23.38 38.43
C THR A 43 -13.34 -22.79 37.29
N PRO A 44 -12.38 -21.89 37.59
CA PRO A 44 -11.44 -21.43 36.58
C PRO A 44 -10.71 -22.62 35.95
N VAL A 45 -10.44 -22.52 34.65
CA VAL A 45 -9.68 -23.56 33.94
C VAL A 45 -8.32 -23.72 34.61
N SER A 46 -7.94 -24.97 34.90
CA SER A 46 -6.66 -25.31 35.52
C SER A 46 -6.06 -26.53 34.80
N PRO A 47 -4.74 -26.56 34.53
CA PRO A 47 -3.75 -25.54 34.88
C PRO A 47 -3.83 -24.29 33.99
N MET A 48 -3.31 -23.16 34.51
CA MET A 48 -3.09 -21.94 33.74
C MET A 48 -1.59 -21.74 33.54
N THR A 49 -1.14 -21.76 32.28
CA THR A 49 0.26 -21.45 31.94
C THR A 49 0.36 -19.96 31.65
N VAL A 50 1.08 -19.22 32.50
CA VAL A 50 1.19 -17.77 32.41
C VAL A 50 2.49 -17.39 31.71
N PHE A 51 2.38 -16.62 30.62
CA PHE A 51 3.50 -16.03 29.89
C PHE A 51 3.53 -14.53 30.15
N LYS A 52 4.72 -13.91 30.23
CA LYS A 52 4.83 -12.45 30.25
C LYS A 52 4.50 -11.89 28.87
N ALA A 53 3.96 -10.67 28.80
CA ALA A 53 3.73 -9.99 27.52
C ALA A 53 5.01 -9.82 26.68
N SER A 54 6.17 -9.65 27.33
CA SER A 54 7.48 -9.60 26.67
C SER A 54 7.94 -10.94 26.08
N GLU A 55 7.31 -12.06 26.47
CA GLU A 55 7.64 -13.42 26.06
C GLU A 55 6.52 -14.02 25.19
N ILE A 56 5.74 -13.18 24.51
CA ILE A 56 4.53 -13.60 23.77
C ILE A 56 4.82 -14.70 22.74
N GLU A 57 6.02 -14.66 22.13
CA GLU A 57 6.45 -15.68 21.17
C GLU A 57 6.54 -17.08 21.80
N ALA A 58 7.05 -17.19 23.03
CA ALA A 58 7.11 -18.46 23.75
C ALA A 58 5.69 -19.00 24.03
N GLY A 59 4.74 -18.11 24.32
CA GLY A 59 3.32 -18.45 24.48
C GLY A 59 2.72 -19.06 23.21
N PHE A 60 3.00 -18.47 22.04
CA PHE A 60 2.55 -19.01 20.76
C PHE A 60 3.19 -20.36 20.42
N ARG A 61 4.50 -20.53 20.65
CA ARG A 61 5.17 -21.82 20.44
C ARG A 61 4.59 -22.91 21.34
N HIS A 62 4.27 -22.60 22.60
CA HIS A 62 3.61 -23.54 23.51
C HIS A 62 2.22 -23.97 23.00
N LEU A 63 1.44 -23.06 22.40
CA LEU A 63 0.16 -23.41 21.78
C LEU A 63 0.33 -24.32 20.54
N GLN A 64 1.37 -24.09 19.73
CA GLN A 64 1.62 -24.84 18.49
C GLN A 64 1.99 -26.31 18.74
N ASN A 65 2.69 -26.60 19.84
CA ASN A 65 3.09 -27.98 20.17
C ASN A 65 1.90 -28.91 20.49
N GLY A 66 0.72 -28.34 20.81
CA GLY A 66 -0.52 -29.09 21.03
C GLY A 66 -0.56 -29.95 22.29
N ASP A 67 0.49 -29.93 23.11
CA ASP A 67 0.65 -30.72 24.34
C ASP A 67 0.16 -29.99 25.60
N HIS A 68 -0.37 -28.77 25.46
CA HIS A 68 -0.85 -28.00 26.59
C HIS A 68 -2.14 -28.58 27.20
N ILE A 69 -2.27 -28.41 28.51
CA ILE A 69 -3.52 -28.68 29.24
C ILE A 69 -4.00 -27.36 29.85
N GLY A 70 -5.30 -27.12 29.80
CA GLY A 70 -5.91 -25.94 30.41
C GLY A 70 -5.79 -24.70 29.54
N LYS A 71 -5.24 -23.60 30.08
CA LYS A 71 -5.24 -22.29 29.40
C LYS A 71 -3.89 -21.58 29.44
N ALA A 72 -3.35 -21.27 28.27
CA ALA A 72 -2.28 -20.29 28.14
C ALA A 72 -2.84 -18.86 28.29
N VAL A 73 -2.24 -18.06 29.17
CA VAL A 73 -2.62 -16.67 29.40
C VAL A 73 -1.39 -15.77 29.34
N VAL A 74 -1.58 -14.54 28.88
CA VAL A 74 -0.53 -13.52 28.84
C VAL A 74 -0.77 -12.53 29.96
N ALA A 75 0.20 -12.37 30.84
CA ALA A 75 0.19 -11.35 31.88
C ALA A 75 0.65 -10.01 31.29
N ILE A 76 -0.27 -9.04 31.26
CA ILE A 76 0.02 -7.67 30.84
C ILE A 76 0.68 -6.93 32.03
N PRO A 77 1.88 -6.35 31.87
CA PRO A 77 2.54 -5.60 32.93
C PRO A 77 1.77 -4.31 33.25
N SER A 78 1.83 -3.87 34.51
CA SER A 78 1.27 -2.56 34.91
C SER A 78 2.02 -1.39 34.26
N ASN A 79 3.28 -1.59 33.92
CA ASN A 79 4.12 -0.63 33.20
C ASN A 79 4.33 -1.09 31.75
N MET A 80 3.66 -0.41 30.81
CA MET A 80 3.73 -0.77 29.38
C MET A 80 5.11 -0.54 28.76
N SER A 81 5.98 0.26 29.38
CA SER A 81 7.36 0.49 28.93
C SER A 81 8.25 -0.76 29.04
N GLU A 82 7.80 -1.80 29.76
CA GLU A 82 8.49 -3.10 29.85
C GLU A 82 8.27 -3.96 28.60
N ILE A 83 7.31 -3.59 27.75
CA ILE A 83 7.04 -4.27 26.49
C ILE A 83 7.80 -3.51 25.39
N PRO A 84 8.74 -4.16 24.69
CA PRO A 84 9.32 -3.59 23.48
C PRO A 84 8.18 -3.33 22.50
N SER A 85 7.92 -2.06 22.21
CA SER A 85 6.89 -1.65 21.27
C SER A 85 7.51 -0.74 20.22
N ILE A 86 7.13 -0.98 18.97
CA ILE A 86 7.35 -0.05 17.89
C ILE A 86 6.09 0.81 17.85
N PRO A 87 6.19 2.14 17.77
CA PRO A 87 5.01 2.99 17.56
C PRO A 87 4.19 2.43 16.41
N GLY A 88 2.90 2.18 16.65
CA GLY A 88 2.00 1.75 15.59
C GLY A 88 1.92 2.82 14.50
N PRO A 89 1.61 2.44 13.25
CA PRO A 89 1.35 3.43 12.21
C PRO A 89 0.25 4.37 12.69
N GLN A 90 0.52 5.66 12.67
CA GLN A 90 -0.46 6.67 13.08
C GLN A 90 -1.59 6.66 12.05
N GLU A 91 -2.83 6.40 12.47
CA GLU A 91 -3.95 6.37 11.52
C GLU A 91 -4.29 7.78 11.03
N CYS A 92 -4.54 7.92 9.72
CA CYS A 92 -5.01 9.16 9.11
C CYS A 92 -6.54 9.13 9.07
N GLN A 93 -7.20 9.65 10.10
CA GLN A 93 -8.66 9.74 10.13
C GLN A 93 -9.13 11.15 9.73
N LEU A 94 -9.90 11.22 8.64
CA LEU A 94 -10.47 12.45 8.13
C LEU A 94 -11.78 12.79 8.85
N ASP A 95 -12.00 14.08 9.10
CA ASP A 95 -13.18 14.61 9.77
C ASP A 95 -14.43 14.45 8.86
N PRO A 96 -15.44 13.65 9.26
CA PRO A 96 -16.65 13.48 8.49
C PRO A 96 -17.49 14.77 8.40
N GLU A 97 -17.26 15.75 9.27
CA GLU A 97 -17.91 17.07 9.26
C GLU A 97 -17.15 18.15 8.49
N ALA A 98 -16.08 17.76 7.78
CA ALA A 98 -15.34 18.64 6.88
C ALA A 98 -15.60 18.34 5.41
N CYS A 99 -15.23 19.30 4.56
CA CYS A 99 -15.10 19.14 3.13
C CYS A 99 -13.61 19.13 2.71
N TYR A 100 -13.28 18.40 1.64
CA TYR A 100 -11.94 18.36 1.07
C TYR A 100 -11.94 18.72 -0.41
N LEU A 101 -11.04 19.63 -0.82
CA LEU A 101 -10.93 20.13 -2.19
C LEU A 101 -9.77 19.44 -2.92
N LEU A 102 -10.08 18.75 -4.01
CA LEU A 102 -9.09 18.13 -4.89
C LEU A 102 -9.11 18.81 -6.26
N THR A 103 -8.01 19.49 -6.61
CA THR A 103 -7.84 19.99 -7.99
C THR A 103 -7.17 18.93 -8.85
N GLY A 104 -7.64 18.71 -10.07
CA GLY A 104 -7.26 17.52 -10.85
C GLY A 104 -7.87 16.22 -10.30
N GLY A 105 -8.89 16.33 -9.44
CA GLY A 105 -9.47 15.19 -8.71
C GLY A 105 -10.18 14.15 -9.59
N THR A 106 -10.48 14.45 -10.85
CA THR A 106 -11.08 13.46 -11.78
C THR A 106 -10.05 12.74 -12.66
N GLY A 107 -8.75 13.01 -12.53
CA GLY A 107 -7.70 12.23 -13.18
C GLY A 107 -7.48 10.88 -12.49
N GLY A 108 -6.75 9.94 -13.11
CA GLY A 108 -6.54 8.60 -12.55
C GLY A 108 -6.01 8.59 -11.10
N LEU A 109 -4.97 9.39 -10.80
CA LEU A 109 -4.48 9.53 -9.42
C LEU A 109 -5.50 10.21 -8.50
N GLY A 110 -6.23 11.20 -9.01
CA GLY A 110 -7.24 11.93 -8.26
C GLY A 110 -8.42 11.05 -7.85
N LYS A 111 -8.86 10.14 -8.72
CA LYS A 111 -9.92 9.18 -8.42
C LYS A 111 -9.50 8.22 -7.31
N SER A 112 -8.31 7.63 -7.43
CA SER A 112 -7.72 6.76 -6.42
C SER A 112 -7.62 7.45 -5.06
N ILE A 113 -7.02 8.65 -5.02
CA ILE A 113 -6.86 9.42 -3.78
C ILE A 113 -8.23 9.81 -3.20
N ALA A 114 -9.20 10.21 -4.03
CA ALA A 114 -10.55 10.55 -3.57
C ALA A 114 -11.25 9.35 -2.92
N THR A 115 -11.20 8.17 -3.55
CA THR A 115 -11.74 6.92 -2.98
C THR A 115 -11.08 6.61 -1.64
N TRP A 116 -9.76 6.64 -1.59
CA TRP A 116 -9.00 6.42 -0.36
C TRP A 116 -9.37 7.43 0.75
N MET A 117 -9.55 8.71 0.42
CA MET A 117 -9.99 9.72 1.39
C MET A 117 -11.38 9.40 1.98
N VAL A 118 -12.32 8.87 1.17
CA VAL A 118 -13.62 8.43 1.67
C VAL A 118 -13.50 7.25 2.64
N GLU A 119 -12.61 6.29 2.33
CA GLU A 119 -12.28 5.17 3.23
C GLU A 119 -11.64 5.67 4.54
N GLN A 120 -10.83 6.72 4.47
CA GLN A 120 -10.24 7.37 5.66
C GLN A 120 -11.22 8.24 6.45
N GLY A 121 -12.48 8.37 6.01
CA GLY A 121 -13.53 9.06 6.77
C GLY A 121 -14.10 10.33 6.13
N ALA A 122 -13.59 10.78 4.98
CA ALA A 122 -14.15 11.94 4.29
C ALA A 122 -15.61 11.69 3.88
N ARG A 123 -16.48 12.69 4.09
CA ARG A 123 -17.91 12.62 3.73
C ARG A 123 -18.38 13.74 2.81
N GLU A 124 -17.55 14.74 2.53
CA GLU A 124 -17.81 15.71 1.46
C GLU A 124 -16.53 16.02 0.67
N LEU A 125 -16.57 15.84 -0.66
CA LEU A 125 -15.46 16.14 -1.56
C LEU A 125 -15.90 17.14 -2.63
N VAL A 126 -15.04 18.11 -2.93
CA VAL A 126 -15.15 18.98 -4.11
C VAL A 126 -14.03 18.63 -5.08
N LEU A 127 -14.39 18.23 -6.29
CA LEU A 127 -13.43 17.83 -7.33
C LEU A 127 -13.40 18.89 -8.44
N LEU A 128 -12.34 19.70 -8.46
CA LEU A 128 -12.13 20.76 -9.46
C LEU A 128 -11.29 20.22 -10.63
N SER A 129 -11.89 20.08 -11.81
CA SER A 129 -11.18 19.63 -13.02
C SER A 129 -11.81 20.26 -14.27
N ARG A 130 -11.07 20.40 -15.38
CA ARG A 130 -11.55 21.07 -16.61
C ARG A 130 -12.91 20.56 -17.10
N SER A 131 -13.15 19.27 -16.95
CA SER A 131 -14.35 18.56 -17.40
C SER A 131 -15.12 17.87 -16.27
N ALA A 132 -14.85 18.20 -15.00
CA ALA A 132 -15.45 17.48 -13.87
C ALA A 132 -16.99 17.42 -13.98
N GLY A 133 -17.54 16.21 -13.85
CA GLY A 133 -18.98 15.96 -13.90
C GLY A 133 -19.61 16.00 -15.30
N LYS A 134 -18.83 16.27 -16.36
CA LYS A 134 -19.34 16.32 -17.74
C LYS A 134 -19.35 14.96 -18.44
N SER A 135 -18.49 14.04 -18.03
CA SER A 135 -18.40 12.71 -18.64
C SER A 135 -19.24 11.68 -17.87
N GLU A 136 -19.75 10.67 -18.57
CA GLU A 136 -20.42 9.52 -17.94
C GLU A 136 -19.51 8.81 -16.93
N ALA A 137 -18.20 8.74 -17.24
CA ALA A 137 -17.20 8.16 -16.34
C ALA A 137 -17.04 8.96 -15.04
N ASP A 138 -17.13 10.29 -15.07
CA ASP A 138 -17.12 11.11 -13.86
C ASP A 138 -18.41 10.93 -13.06
N GLN A 139 -19.56 10.84 -13.73
CA GLN A 139 -20.84 10.62 -13.06
C GLN A 139 -20.92 9.26 -12.38
N ALA A 140 -20.44 8.20 -13.05
CA ALA A 140 -20.34 6.86 -12.47
C ALA A 140 -19.42 6.85 -11.24
N PHE A 141 -18.26 7.51 -11.34
CA PHE A 141 -17.33 7.65 -10.21
C PHE A 141 -17.95 8.43 -9.03
N PHE A 142 -18.66 9.52 -9.30
CA PHE A 142 -19.32 10.28 -8.23
C PHE A 142 -20.44 9.46 -7.57
N ALA A 143 -21.19 8.67 -8.35
CA ALA A 143 -22.21 7.77 -7.83
C ALA A 143 -21.62 6.65 -6.94
N GLU A 144 -20.45 6.13 -7.29
CA GLU A 144 -19.71 5.17 -6.46
C GLU A 144 -19.35 5.78 -5.10
N LEU A 145 -18.72 6.96 -5.08
CA LEU A 145 -18.36 7.64 -3.84
C LEU A 145 -19.60 8.04 -3.01
N ASN A 146 -20.70 8.44 -3.66
CA ASN A 146 -21.98 8.70 -3.00
C ASN A 146 -22.54 7.44 -2.32
N THR A 147 -22.36 6.26 -2.93
CA THR A 147 -22.79 4.97 -2.34
C THR A 147 -21.95 4.61 -1.12
N MET A 148 -20.69 5.05 -1.06
CA MET A 148 -19.83 4.96 0.12
C MET A 148 -20.18 5.99 1.21
N GLY A 149 -21.23 6.79 1.01
CA GLY A 149 -21.70 7.79 1.98
C GLY A 149 -21.00 9.15 1.90
N CYS A 150 -20.26 9.43 0.82
CA CYS A 150 -19.60 10.71 0.62
C CYS A 150 -20.29 11.54 -0.47
N LYS A 151 -20.72 12.76 -0.12
CA LYS A 151 -21.25 13.72 -1.08
C LYS A 151 -20.13 14.28 -1.97
N VAL A 152 -20.22 14.08 -3.28
CA VAL A 152 -19.22 14.58 -4.23
C VAL A 152 -19.80 15.68 -5.12
N THR A 153 -19.12 16.83 -5.15
CA THR A 153 -19.44 17.94 -6.04
C THR A 153 -18.32 18.13 -7.06
N GLY A 154 -18.61 17.83 -8.33
CA GLY A 154 -17.70 18.14 -9.43
C GLY A 154 -17.85 19.59 -9.89
N VAL A 155 -16.75 20.34 -9.96
CA VAL A 155 -16.74 21.72 -10.47
C VAL A 155 -15.87 21.77 -11.71
N ALA A 156 -16.48 22.12 -12.85
CA ALA A 156 -15.75 22.33 -14.08
C ALA A 156 -14.95 23.64 -14.00
N GLY A 157 -13.62 23.55 -14.10
CA GLY A 157 -12.73 24.71 -14.00
C GLY A 157 -11.24 24.37 -14.00
N ARG A 158 -10.41 25.39 -13.80
CA ARG A 158 -8.95 25.37 -13.86
C ARG A 158 -8.38 26.01 -12.60
N ALA A 159 -7.36 25.40 -11.98
CA ALA A 159 -6.80 25.90 -10.73
C ALA A 159 -6.08 27.25 -10.91
N GLU A 160 -5.49 27.48 -12.08
CA GLU A 160 -4.84 28.74 -12.43
C GLU A 160 -5.82 29.91 -12.63
N VAL A 161 -7.14 29.67 -12.63
CA VAL A 161 -8.19 30.69 -12.68
C VAL A 161 -8.76 30.90 -11.26
N PRO A 162 -8.52 32.06 -10.62
CA PRO A 162 -8.96 32.31 -9.24
C PRO A 162 -10.47 32.13 -9.03
N GLU A 163 -11.28 32.56 -10.01
CA GLU A 163 -12.73 32.50 -9.95
C GLU A 163 -13.24 31.05 -9.94
N ASP A 164 -12.54 30.13 -10.60
CA ASP A 164 -12.88 28.70 -10.61
C ASP A 164 -12.63 28.07 -9.24
N ILE A 165 -11.57 28.47 -8.54
CA ILE A 165 -11.30 28.04 -7.17
C ILE A 165 -12.36 28.59 -6.22
N GLU A 166 -12.72 29.86 -6.34
CA GLU A 166 -13.76 30.45 -5.51
C GLU A 166 -15.11 29.75 -5.71
N ARG A 167 -15.50 29.43 -6.96
CA ARG A 167 -16.68 28.60 -7.22
C ARG A 167 -16.58 27.22 -6.58
N ALA A 168 -15.42 26.58 -6.65
CA ALA A 168 -15.21 25.27 -6.03
C ALA A 168 -15.41 25.36 -4.51
N ILE A 169 -14.79 26.35 -3.86
CA ILE A 169 -14.93 26.59 -2.42
C ILE A 169 -16.39 26.88 -2.04
N SER A 170 -17.08 27.73 -2.79
CA SER A 170 -18.49 28.06 -2.53
C SER A 170 -19.46 26.90 -2.76
N SER A 171 -19.05 25.85 -3.46
CA SER A 171 -19.89 24.67 -3.69
C SER A 171 -19.92 23.67 -2.53
N ALA A 172 -19.00 23.82 -1.57
CA ALA A 172 -18.95 22.99 -0.37
C ALA A 172 -20.06 23.37 0.63
N SER A 173 -20.76 22.38 1.19
CA SER A 173 -21.70 22.63 2.31
C SER A 173 -21.05 22.61 3.68
N LYS A 174 -19.87 22.00 3.81
CA LYS A 174 -19.07 21.93 5.04
C LYS A 174 -17.80 22.78 4.93
N PRO A 175 -17.20 23.22 6.06
CA PRO A 175 -15.92 23.92 6.05
C PRO A 175 -14.84 23.08 5.36
N ILE A 176 -14.10 23.68 4.42
CA ILE A 176 -12.98 23.00 3.78
C ILE A 176 -11.81 22.95 4.76
N LYS A 177 -11.39 21.74 5.14
CA LYS A 177 -10.24 21.53 6.04
C LYS A 177 -9.01 20.97 5.34
N GLY A 178 -9.11 20.48 4.11
CA GLY A 178 -7.94 19.99 3.41
C GLY A 178 -7.99 20.24 1.91
N VAL A 179 -6.80 20.43 1.34
CA VAL A 179 -6.60 20.64 -0.09
C VAL A 179 -5.59 19.62 -0.61
N VAL A 180 -5.91 18.96 -1.74
CA VAL A 180 -4.97 18.15 -2.51
C VAL A 180 -4.85 18.73 -3.93
N HIS A 181 -3.64 19.16 -4.28
CA HIS A 181 -3.35 19.79 -5.57
C HIS A 181 -2.68 18.80 -6.54
N LEU A 182 -3.49 18.22 -7.42
CA LEU A 182 -3.10 17.21 -8.42
C LEU A 182 -3.13 17.75 -9.86
N ALA A 183 -3.53 19.01 -10.06
CA ALA A 183 -3.70 19.57 -11.39
C ALA A 183 -2.37 19.58 -12.15
N MET A 184 -2.35 18.93 -13.31
CA MET A 184 -1.18 18.89 -14.19
C MET A 184 -1.57 18.91 -15.66
N VAL A 185 -0.69 19.49 -16.48
CA VAL A 185 -0.70 19.40 -17.93
C VAL A 185 0.74 19.19 -18.37
N LEU A 186 0.96 18.24 -19.29
CA LEU A 186 2.27 18.00 -19.88
C LEU A 186 2.38 18.67 -21.25
N ARG A 187 3.52 19.30 -21.49
CA ARG A 187 3.92 19.94 -22.76
C ARG A 187 5.39 19.65 -22.99
N ASP A 188 5.68 18.40 -23.29
CA ASP A 188 7.05 17.91 -23.41
C ASP A 188 7.65 18.36 -24.75
N GLY A 189 8.87 18.87 -24.71
CA GLY A 189 9.60 19.33 -25.89
C GLY A 189 11.01 19.81 -25.54
N PRO A 190 11.96 19.77 -26.48
CA PRO A 190 13.27 20.38 -26.28
C PRO A 190 13.12 21.86 -25.90
N LEU A 191 13.92 22.34 -24.94
CA LEU A 191 13.80 23.71 -24.44
C LEU A 191 13.91 24.77 -25.55
N VAL A 192 14.72 24.50 -26.57
CA VAL A 192 14.93 25.38 -27.73
C VAL A 192 13.72 25.48 -28.65
N ASP A 193 12.82 24.49 -28.61
CA ASP A 193 11.64 24.39 -29.46
C ASP A 193 10.33 24.75 -28.72
N LEU A 194 10.37 24.82 -27.39
CA LEU A 194 9.20 25.15 -26.57
C LEU A 194 8.75 26.59 -26.79
N THR A 195 7.51 26.76 -27.21
CA THR A 195 6.87 28.07 -27.27
C THR A 195 6.51 28.58 -25.87
N TYR A 196 6.33 29.90 -25.74
CA TYR A 196 5.88 30.52 -24.49
C TYR A 196 4.50 30.02 -24.04
N GLU A 197 3.61 29.71 -24.99
CA GLU A 197 2.29 29.14 -24.70
C GLU A 197 2.40 27.72 -24.13
N GLU A 198 3.24 26.87 -24.72
CA GLU A 198 3.47 25.50 -24.23
C GLU A 198 4.14 25.50 -22.86
N TRP A 199 5.10 26.40 -22.65
CA TRP A 199 5.73 26.62 -21.34
C TRP A 199 4.67 26.95 -20.28
N ASN A 200 3.89 28.01 -20.52
CA ASN A 200 2.86 28.43 -19.57
C ASN A 200 1.74 27.41 -19.41
N GLY A 201 1.41 26.66 -20.47
CA GLY A 201 0.41 25.60 -20.43
C GLY A 201 0.74 24.50 -19.43
N ALA A 202 2.02 24.14 -19.28
CA ALA A 202 2.48 23.17 -18.29
C ALA A 202 2.70 23.78 -16.90
N VAL A 203 3.16 25.04 -16.85
CA VAL A 203 3.55 25.72 -15.60
C VAL A 203 2.33 26.24 -14.82
N ALA A 204 1.38 26.88 -15.50
CA ALA A 204 0.28 27.60 -14.84
C ALA A 204 -0.57 26.73 -13.91
N PRO A 205 -0.99 25.50 -14.28
CA PRO A 205 -1.83 24.67 -13.40
C PRO A 205 -1.18 24.38 -12.05
N LYS A 206 0.15 24.23 -11.99
CA LYS A 206 0.89 23.97 -10.75
C LYS A 206 1.24 25.27 -10.03
N VAL A 207 1.90 26.19 -10.72
CA VAL A 207 2.44 27.41 -10.09
C VAL A 207 1.34 28.37 -9.72
N GLN A 208 0.58 28.85 -10.71
CA GLN A 208 -0.51 29.78 -10.47
C GLN A 208 -1.65 29.09 -9.71
N GLY A 209 -1.90 27.81 -9.99
CA GLY A 209 -2.89 27.02 -9.25
C GLY A 209 -2.61 26.93 -7.74
N ALA A 210 -1.41 26.54 -7.34
CA ALA A 210 -1.02 26.50 -5.93
C ALA A 210 -1.04 27.89 -5.28
N TRP A 211 -0.63 28.93 -6.02
CA TRP A 211 -0.68 30.31 -5.53
C TRP A 211 -2.11 30.80 -5.30
N ASN A 212 -3.02 30.54 -6.24
CA ASN A 212 -4.43 30.90 -6.10
C ASN A 212 -5.08 30.16 -4.93
N LEU A 213 -4.84 28.84 -4.80
CA LEU A 213 -5.31 28.06 -3.65
C LEU A 213 -4.80 28.66 -2.34
N HIS A 214 -3.52 28.99 -2.24
CA HIS A 214 -2.98 29.64 -1.04
C HIS A 214 -3.66 30.97 -0.72
N ASN A 215 -3.89 31.82 -1.73
CA ASN A 215 -4.55 33.11 -1.53
C ASN A 215 -6.02 32.96 -1.13
N ALA A 216 -6.73 31.99 -1.71
CA ALA A 216 -8.12 31.73 -1.38
C ALA A 216 -8.30 31.41 0.11
N PHE A 217 -7.35 30.70 0.74
CA PHE A 217 -7.46 30.35 2.17
C PHE A 217 -6.89 31.38 3.15
N LYS A 218 -6.38 32.55 2.71
CA LYS A 218 -5.79 33.56 3.61
C LYS A 218 -6.76 34.13 4.65
N ASN A 219 -8.03 34.30 4.27
CA ASN A 219 -9.07 34.91 5.11
C ASN A 219 -10.15 33.90 5.52
N ARG A 220 -9.80 32.61 5.54
CA ARG A 220 -10.70 31.49 5.85
C ARG A 220 -10.16 30.70 7.05
N PRO A 221 -10.95 29.83 7.69
CA PRO A 221 -10.44 28.94 8.72
C PRO A 221 -9.18 28.20 8.26
N ALA A 222 -8.27 27.95 9.19
CA ALA A 222 -7.04 27.24 8.89
C ALA A 222 -7.36 25.83 8.35
N LEU A 223 -6.61 25.42 7.32
CA LEU A 223 -6.64 24.06 6.83
C LEU A 223 -5.92 23.15 7.81
N ASP A 224 -6.41 21.93 7.96
CA ASP A 224 -5.69 20.84 8.62
C ASP A 224 -4.50 20.41 7.76
N PHE A 225 -4.68 20.31 6.43
CA PHE A 225 -3.60 19.95 5.50
C PHE A 225 -3.64 20.67 4.14
N PHE A 226 -2.48 20.78 3.49
CA PHE A 226 -2.32 21.30 2.13
C PHE A 226 -1.28 20.45 1.40
N VAL A 227 -1.74 19.48 0.61
CA VAL A 227 -0.86 18.53 -0.08
C VAL A 227 -0.75 18.90 -1.54
N MET A 228 0.45 18.93 -2.07
CA MET A 228 0.74 19.16 -3.48
C MET A 228 1.44 17.95 -4.09
N THR A 229 1.39 17.84 -5.41
CA THR A 229 2.12 16.81 -6.12
C THR A 229 3.19 17.44 -7.00
N SER A 230 4.44 17.10 -6.69
CA SER A 230 5.61 17.27 -7.55
C SER A 230 5.78 16.00 -8.41
N SER A 231 6.97 15.81 -8.98
CA SER A 231 7.37 14.62 -9.69
C SER A 231 8.84 14.34 -9.46
N LEU A 232 9.19 13.06 -9.50
CA LEU A 232 10.56 12.57 -9.46
C LEU A 232 11.51 13.26 -10.46
N VAL A 233 10.97 13.81 -11.55
CA VAL A 233 11.73 14.55 -12.57
C VAL A 233 12.59 15.68 -11.99
N THR A 234 12.22 16.27 -10.85
CA THR A 234 13.01 17.33 -10.20
C THR A 234 14.33 16.83 -9.61
N LEU A 235 14.44 15.52 -9.39
CA LEU A 235 15.62 14.88 -8.83
C LEU A 235 16.50 14.25 -9.90
N VAL A 236 15.89 13.50 -10.83
CA VAL A 236 16.63 12.63 -11.76
C VAL A 236 16.69 13.12 -13.20
N ASP A 237 16.06 14.26 -13.49
CA ASP A 237 15.93 14.91 -14.79
C ASP A 237 15.29 14.02 -15.88
N GLN A 238 14.43 14.62 -16.71
CA GLN A 238 13.88 13.97 -17.90
C GLN A 238 14.05 14.92 -19.09
N PRO A 239 14.85 14.55 -20.12
CA PRO A 239 15.01 15.36 -21.32
C PRO A 239 13.65 15.70 -21.94
N GLY A 240 13.45 16.98 -22.26
CA GLY A 240 12.22 17.50 -22.83
C GLY A 240 11.15 17.94 -21.81
N GLN A 241 11.40 17.81 -20.50
CA GLN A 241 10.45 18.20 -19.46
C GLN A 241 10.89 19.42 -18.65
N GLY A 242 11.63 20.36 -19.26
CA GLY A 242 12.17 21.53 -18.56
C GLY A 242 11.11 22.44 -17.92
N ASN A 243 10.01 22.69 -18.61
CA ASN A 243 8.85 23.42 -18.09
C ASN A 243 8.16 22.69 -16.93
N TYR A 244 8.02 21.37 -17.04
CA TYR A 244 7.39 20.52 -16.03
C TYR A 244 8.27 20.41 -14.78
N ALA A 245 9.58 20.21 -14.93
CA ALA A 245 10.55 20.24 -13.85
C ALA A 245 10.51 21.57 -13.10
N ALA A 246 10.55 22.71 -13.82
CA ALA A 246 10.47 24.03 -13.22
C ALA A 246 9.17 24.24 -12.40
N ALA A 247 8.03 23.80 -12.93
CA ALA A 247 6.74 23.90 -12.25
C ALA A 247 6.68 23.06 -10.97
N ASN A 248 7.30 21.88 -10.97
CA ASN A 248 7.38 20.98 -9.83
C ASN A 248 8.36 21.50 -8.76
N THR A 249 9.53 21.99 -9.14
CA THR A 249 10.48 22.64 -8.22
C THR A 249 9.86 23.87 -7.53
N PHE A 250 8.97 24.60 -8.22
CA PHE A 250 8.20 25.66 -7.58
C PHE A 250 7.33 25.10 -6.43
N LEU A 251 6.62 23.98 -6.60
CA LEU A 251 5.78 23.41 -5.54
C LEU A 251 6.62 22.94 -4.33
N GLU A 252 7.81 22.41 -4.60
CA GLU A 252 8.78 22.00 -3.56
C GLU A 252 9.24 23.19 -2.71
N THR A 253 9.63 24.28 -3.37
CA THR A 253 10.03 25.51 -2.68
C THR A 253 8.84 26.25 -2.06
N PHE A 254 7.64 26.13 -2.66
CA PHE A 254 6.42 26.72 -2.15
C PHE A 254 5.96 26.07 -0.83
N THR A 255 6.22 24.77 -0.66
CA THR A 255 6.03 24.06 0.62
C THR A 255 6.83 24.73 1.73
N GLN A 256 8.11 25.04 1.48
CA GLN A 256 8.97 25.76 2.43
C GLN A 256 8.46 27.17 2.71
N TYR A 257 7.97 27.88 1.69
CA TYR A 257 7.36 29.19 1.83
C TYR A 257 6.11 29.16 2.74
N ARG A 258 5.28 28.11 2.65
CA ARG A 258 4.11 27.91 3.53
C ARG A 258 4.55 27.58 4.96
N HIS A 259 5.54 26.71 5.13
CA HIS A 259 6.10 26.39 6.46
C HIS A 259 6.67 27.62 7.17
N LYS A 260 7.39 28.49 6.45
CA LYS A 260 7.88 29.78 7.00
C LYS A 260 6.76 30.73 7.45
N ARG A 261 5.52 30.48 7.07
CA ARG A 261 4.32 31.19 7.54
C ARG A 261 3.55 30.44 8.62
N GLY A 262 4.08 29.32 9.11
CA GLY A 262 3.37 28.44 10.04
C GLY A 262 2.12 27.79 9.43
N LEU A 263 2.07 27.65 8.11
CA LEU A 263 0.94 27.01 7.41
C LEU A 263 1.28 25.56 7.06
N PRO A 264 0.30 24.64 7.13
CA PRO A 264 0.53 23.25 6.79
C PRO A 264 0.83 23.14 5.30
N ALA A 265 1.81 22.30 4.96
CA ALA A 265 2.12 21.95 3.59
C ALA A 265 2.92 20.65 3.51
N SER A 266 2.65 19.84 2.48
CA SER A 266 3.55 18.80 2.03
C SER A 266 3.48 18.67 0.51
N VAL A 267 4.50 18.06 -0.07
CA VAL A 267 4.63 17.88 -1.51
C VAL A 267 5.21 16.52 -1.81
N LEU A 268 4.51 15.76 -2.65
CA LEU A 268 4.90 14.42 -3.06
C LEU A 268 5.65 14.44 -4.38
N GLY A 269 6.92 14.03 -4.40
CA GLY A 269 7.68 13.75 -5.61
C GLY A 269 7.22 12.43 -6.22
N ILE A 270 6.17 12.48 -7.05
CA ILE A 270 5.55 11.27 -7.60
C ILE A 270 6.44 10.61 -8.67
N CYS A 271 6.65 9.31 -8.53
CA CYS A 271 7.28 8.44 -9.53
C CYS A 271 6.20 7.83 -10.46
N PRO A 272 6.58 7.16 -11.57
CA PRO A 272 5.62 6.47 -12.41
C PRO A 272 4.77 5.44 -11.62
N ILE A 273 3.45 5.48 -11.82
CA ILE A 273 2.51 4.55 -11.18
C ILE A 273 2.07 3.50 -12.22
N ASP A 274 2.02 2.23 -11.81
CA ASP A 274 1.90 1.09 -12.74
C ASP A 274 0.47 0.83 -13.24
N ASP A 275 -0.52 1.04 -12.39
CA ASP A 275 -1.90 0.61 -12.55
C ASP A 275 -2.87 1.78 -12.79
N ILE A 276 -2.51 3.01 -12.42
CA ILE A 276 -3.38 4.19 -12.53
C ILE A 276 -2.66 5.43 -13.08
N GLY A 277 -3.44 6.36 -13.64
CA GLY A 277 -2.98 7.68 -14.09
C GLY A 277 -2.35 7.70 -15.49
N PHE A 278 -1.71 8.83 -15.82
CA PHE A 278 -1.29 9.15 -17.19
C PHE A 278 -0.36 8.12 -17.83
N VAL A 279 0.55 7.50 -17.05
CA VAL A 279 1.49 6.50 -17.57
C VAL A 279 0.78 5.18 -17.86
N ALA A 280 -0.13 4.74 -16.98
CA ALA A 280 -0.90 3.51 -17.17
C ALA A 280 -1.85 3.58 -18.39
N GLU A 281 -2.38 4.77 -18.68
CA GLU A 281 -3.30 5.02 -19.80
C GLU A 281 -2.63 5.01 -21.18
N ILE A 282 -1.30 5.14 -21.26
CA ILE A 282 -0.56 5.25 -22.53
C ILE A 282 0.45 4.10 -22.65
N PRO A 283 0.09 2.96 -23.28
CA PRO A 283 0.94 1.76 -23.35
C PRO A 283 2.34 2.02 -23.95
N ALA A 284 2.43 2.88 -24.96
CA ALA A 284 3.70 3.24 -25.59
C ALA A 284 4.64 4.01 -24.64
N LEU A 285 4.07 4.92 -23.83
CA LEU A 285 4.83 5.67 -22.82
C LEU A 285 5.30 4.73 -21.71
N ARG A 286 4.42 3.85 -21.20
CA ARG A 286 4.77 2.82 -20.22
C ARG A 286 5.94 1.95 -20.70
N LYS A 287 5.86 1.43 -21.94
CA LYS A 287 6.95 0.64 -22.53
C LYS A 287 8.26 1.42 -22.62
N LYS A 288 8.20 2.69 -23.05
CA LYS A 288 9.38 3.57 -23.14
C LYS A 288 10.03 3.80 -21.78
N LEU A 289 9.24 4.14 -20.76
CA LEU A 289 9.74 4.42 -19.41
C LEU A 289 10.31 3.16 -18.75
N LYS A 290 9.68 1.98 -18.93
CA LYS A 290 10.27 0.69 -18.49
C LYS A 290 11.59 0.38 -19.21
N ALA A 291 11.68 0.65 -20.51
CA ALA A 291 12.94 0.48 -21.23
C ALA A 291 14.07 1.42 -20.74
N GLN A 292 13.73 2.50 -20.04
CA GLN A 292 14.70 3.36 -19.33
C GLN A 292 15.08 2.83 -17.94
N GLY A 293 14.60 1.64 -17.55
CA GLY A 293 14.89 1.01 -16.26
C GLY A 293 14.13 1.63 -15.07
N LEU A 294 13.14 2.49 -15.34
CA LEU A 294 12.33 3.14 -14.31
C LEU A 294 11.45 2.12 -13.62
N PHE A 295 11.54 2.03 -12.29
CA PHE A 295 10.63 1.23 -11.50
C PHE A 295 9.29 1.96 -11.31
N PHE A 296 8.19 1.21 -11.40
CA PHE A 296 6.85 1.75 -11.28
C PHE A 296 6.24 1.28 -9.97
N LEU A 297 5.73 2.22 -9.17
CA LEU A 297 5.07 1.88 -7.91
C LEU A 297 3.60 1.50 -8.16
N PRO A 298 3.03 0.56 -7.39
CA PRO A 298 1.60 0.26 -7.44
C PRO A 298 0.79 1.38 -6.78
N GLU A 299 -0.51 1.46 -7.10
CA GLU A 299 -1.46 2.41 -6.50
C GLU A 299 -1.40 2.42 -4.97
N ARG A 300 -1.30 1.25 -4.35
CA ARG A 300 -1.25 1.13 -2.88
C ARG A 300 -0.11 1.94 -2.27
N GLU A 301 1.08 1.93 -2.87
CA GLU A 301 2.22 2.68 -2.34
C GLU A 301 2.02 4.18 -2.50
N LEU A 302 1.38 4.64 -3.59
CA LEU A 302 0.96 6.05 -3.70
C LEU A 302 0.08 6.46 -2.54
N LEU A 303 -0.89 5.63 -2.16
CA LEU A 303 -1.81 5.91 -1.05
C LEU A 303 -1.08 5.91 0.30
N ASP A 304 -0.09 5.03 0.51
CA ASP A 304 0.76 5.04 1.70
C ASP A 304 1.61 6.33 1.78
N TYR A 305 2.15 6.81 0.66
CA TYR A 305 2.83 8.11 0.62
C TYR A 305 1.87 9.28 0.83
N MET A 306 0.63 9.18 0.37
CA MET A 306 -0.40 10.17 0.58
C MET A 306 -0.78 10.27 2.06
N HIS A 307 -0.94 9.13 2.73
CA HIS A 307 -1.06 9.06 4.17
C HIS A 307 0.10 9.79 4.87
N LEU A 308 1.35 9.49 4.50
CA LEU A 308 2.53 10.14 5.07
C LEU A 308 2.54 11.66 4.83
N ALA A 309 2.12 12.11 3.65
CA ALA A 309 2.03 13.54 3.32
C ALA A 309 1.00 14.29 4.16
N ILE A 310 -0.11 13.65 4.56
CA ILE A 310 -1.09 14.26 5.48
C ILE A 310 -0.57 14.31 6.91
N LEU A 311 0.29 13.37 7.32
CA LEU A 311 0.89 13.39 8.66
C LEU A 311 2.09 14.35 8.77
N ASN A 312 2.83 14.55 7.69
CA ASN A 312 4.09 15.29 7.68
C ASN A 312 3.94 16.71 7.12
N LEU A 313 3.15 17.54 7.80
CA LEU A 313 2.72 18.85 7.31
C LEU A 313 3.58 20.03 7.77
N TYR A 314 4.45 19.80 8.75
CA TYR A 314 5.27 20.82 9.39
C TYR A 314 6.70 20.31 9.61
N PRO A 315 7.69 21.20 9.63
CA PRO A 315 9.04 20.84 10.08
C PRO A 315 9.07 20.35 11.52
N PRO A 316 9.87 19.30 11.84
CA PRO A 316 10.16 18.93 13.21
C PRO A 316 10.69 20.15 13.98
N ALA A 317 10.30 20.30 15.25
CA ALA A 317 10.69 21.46 16.07
C ALA A 317 12.23 21.68 16.09
N ALA A 318 13.02 20.61 16.09
CA ALA A 318 14.48 20.66 16.07
C ALA A 318 15.10 21.25 14.77
N SER A 319 14.35 21.25 13.65
CA SER A 319 14.85 21.74 12.36
C SER A 319 14.70 23.24 12.16
N GLN A 320 14.01 23.95 13.07
CA GLN A 320 13.84 25.41 12.99
C GLN A 320 15.05 26.18 13.55
N GLU A 321 15.91 25.55 14.36
CA GLU A 321 17.08 26.18 15.00
C GLU A 321 18.40 25.94 14.24
N ALA A 322 18.41 25.03 13.27
CA ALA A 322 19.61 24.57 12.58
C ALA A 322 19.88 25.33 11.26
N VAL A 323 20.34 26.57 11.35
CA VAL A 323 20.78 27.35 10.15
C VAL A 323 22.25 27.79 10.25
N SER A 324 23.01 27.37 11.27
CA SER A 324 24.38 27.88 11.49
C SER A 324 25.51 26.87 11.28
N ASP A 325 25.24 25.59 11.04
CA ASP A 325 26.29 24.57 10.83
C ASP A 325 26.42 24.16 9.35
N PRO A 326 27.51 24.55 8.66
CA PRO A 326 27.76 24.17 7.27
C PRO A 326 28.06 22.67 7.07
N THR A 327 28.20 21.90 8.16
CA THR A 327 28.39 20.44 8.12
C THR A 327 27.09 19.66 8.21
N GLN A 328 25.97 20.30 8.58
CA GLN A 328 24.66 19.65 8.59
C GLN A 328 24.07 19.58 7.18
N SER A 329 23.61 18.39 6.81
CA SER A 329 22.87 18.18 5.57
C SER A 329 21.52 18.89 5.65
N TRP A 330 21.24 19.76 4.69
CA TRP A 330 19.94 20.42 4.57
C TRP A 330 18.83 19.39 4.32
N THR A 331 17.73 19.49 5.06
CA THR A 331 16.55 18.64 4.91
C THR A 331 15.28 19.49 4.79
N SER A 332 14.35 19.07 3.93
CA SER A 332 13.02 19.68 3.83
C SER A 332 11.97 18.69 4.29
N SER A 333 11.45 18.91 5.48
CA SER A 333 10.45 18.07 6.14
C SER A 333 9.14 17.89 5.37
N GLY A 334 8.77 18.81 4.48
CA GLY A 334 7.53 18.71 3.70
C GLY A 334 7.70 18.06 2.34
N TYR A 335 8.93 17.81 1.89
CA TYR A 335 9.17 17.18 0.59
C TYR A 335 9.38 15.68 0.78
N ILE A 336 8.40 14.89 0.35
CA ILE A 336 8.44 13.44 0.40
C ILE A 336 8.62 12.93 -1.01
N ILE A 337 9.73 12.25 -1.25
CA ILE A 337 10.03 11.63 -2.54
C ILE A 337 9.51 10.20 -2.48
N MET A 338 8.62 9.84 -3.41
CA MET A 338 8.29 8.43 -3.61
C MET A 338 9.56 7.70 -4.02
N GLY A 339 9.79 6.51 -3.48
CA GLY A 339 11.07 5.81 -3.60
C GLY A 339 11.68 5.85 -5.00
N LEU A 340 13.02 5.78 -5.05
CA LEU A 340 13.82 5.72 -6.27
C LEU A 340 14.37 4.31 -6.56
N PRO A 341 13.58 3.21 -6.47
CA PRO A 341 14.11 1.91 -6.82
C PRO A 341 14.45 1.85 -8.31
N ALA A 342 15.45 1.05 -8.63
CA ALA A 342 15.76 0.64 -9.99
C ALA A 342 15.46 -0.86 -10.09
N GLU A 343 14.98 -1.33 -11.25
CA GLU A 343 14.70 -2.75 -11.47
C GLU A 343 15.94 -3.64 -11.33
N THR A 344 17.12 -3.06 -11.55
CA THR A 344 18.42 -3.70 -11.41
C THR A 344 19.33 -2.84 -10.55
N HIS A 345 20.25 -3.48 -9.83
CA HIS A 345 21.25 -2.79 -9.03
C HIS A 345 22.04 -1.78 -9.89
N LEU A 346 22.38 -0.61 -9.34
CA LEU A 346 22.97 0.48 -10.14
C LEU A 346 24.33 0.15 -10.78
N GLU A 347 25.11 -0.73 -10.15
CA GLU A 347 26.37 -1.29 -10.69
C GLU A 347 26.17 -2.39 -11.75
N ASP A 348 24.93 -2.80 -12.05
CA ASP A 348 24.68 -3.74 -13.15
C ASP A 348 24.97 -3.03 -14.50
N PRO A 349 25.80 -3.62 -15.39
CA PRO A 349 26.06 -3.06 -16.71
C PRO A 349 24.78 -2.77 -17.52
N ASN A 350 23.73 -3.56 -17.31
CA ASN A 350 22.44 -3.46 -17.98
C ASN A 350 21.50 -2.43 -17.35
N CYS A 351 21.84 -1.84 -16.19
CA CYS A 351 21.03 -0.82 -15.54
C CYS A 351 20.90 0.42 -16.44
N GLN A 352 19.67 0.71 -16.89
CA GLN A 352 19.37 1.76 -17.87
C GLN A 352 18.98 3.12 -17.26
N VAL A 353 18.83 3.21 -15.93
CA VAL A 353 18.38 4.46 -15.30
C VAL A 353 19.40 5.57 -15.51
N SER A 354 18.91 6.75 -15.91
CA SER A 354 19.76 7.91 -16.26
C SER A 354 20.59 8.41 -15.07
N TRP A 355 20.05 8.27 -13.85
CA TRP A 355 20.67 8.73 -12.61
C TRP A 355 21.67 7.73 -11.99
N ARG A 356 21.96 6.59 -12.62
CA ARG A 356 22.87 5.59 -12.04
C ARG A 356 24.25 6.13 -11.70
N ARG A 357 24.72 7.16 -12.42
CA ARG A 357 26.04 7.80 -12.21
C ARG A 357 25.97 9.10 -11.40
N ASP A 358 24.78 9.47 -10.93
CA ASP A 358 24.63 10.67 -10.13
C ASP A 358 25.28 10.47 -8.74
N ARG A 359 26.13 11.40 -8.33
CA ARG A 359 26.89 11.31 -7.08
C ARG A 359 25.97 11.28 -5.84
N ARG A 360 24.77 11.87 -5.95
CA ARG A 360 23.74 11.83 -4.89
C ARG A 360 23.21 10.42 -4.65
N MET A 361 23.34 9.52 -5.63
CA MET A 361 22.90 8.13 -5.54
C MET A 361 23.94 7.21 -4.91
N GLY A 362 25.02 7.75 -4.32
CA GLY A 362 26.08 6.96 -3.69
C GLY A 362 25.58 5.94 -2.66
N MET A 363 24.51 6.25 -1.93
CA MET A 363 23.89 5.28 -1.02
C MET A 363 23.27 4.09 -1.75
N TYR A 364 22.64 4.30 -2.91
CA TYR A 364 22.01 3.23 -3.71
C TYR A 364 23.02 2.24 -4.29
N HIS A 365 24.27 2.67 -4.51
CA HIS A 365 25.39 1.79 -4.90
C HIS A 365 25.88 0.88 -3.77
N ASN A 366 25.62 1.29 -2.53
CA ASN A 366 26.01 0.55 -1.33
C ASN A 366 24.87 -0.30 -0.77
N ILE A 367 23.71 -0.38 -1.44
CA ILE A 367 22.65 -1.32 -1.11
C ILE A 367 23.14 -2.69 -1.60
N PRO A 368 23.48 -3.66 -0.72
CA PRO A 368 23.89 -4.99 -1.16
C PRO A 368 23.07 -5.53 -2.33
N LYS A 369 23.74 -6.21 -3.27
CA LYS A 369 23.10 -7.01 -4.32
C LYS A 369 22.29 -8.14 -3.66
N GLY A 370 21.07 -7.82 -3.22
CA GLY A 370 20.22 -8.69 -2.40
C GLY A 370 19.62 -8.05 -1.13
N SER A 371 19.91 -6.79 -0.79
CA SER A 371 19.26 -6.10 0.33
C SER A 371 18.13 -5.19 -0.13
N GLU A 372 17.02 -5.80 -0.52
CA GLU A 372 15.73 -5.18 -0.22
C GLU A 372 15.47 -5.39 1.28
N SER A 373 15.42 -4.30 2.04
CA SER A 373 14.86 -4.18 3.40
C SER A 373 15.23 -5.26 4.44
N GLY A 374 16.03 -4.89 5.44
CA GLY A 374 16.17 -5.65 6.68
C GLY A 374 14.85 -5.72 7.45
N GLU A 375 14.21 -6.89 7.44
CA GLU A 375 13.91 -7.73 8.61
C GLU A 375 13.05 -8.94 8.14
N SER A 376 13.76 -10.05 7.90
CA SER A 376 13.37 -11.44 8.20
C SER A 376 11.93 -11.94 7.91
N SER A 377 11.24 -11.45 6.87
CA SER A 377 10.04 -12.15 6.36
C SER A 377 9.69 -11.96 4.87
N GLY A 378 10.32 -11.03 4.14
CA GLY A 378 9.83 -10.57 2.82
C GLY A 378 10.68 -10.85 1.58
N ALA A 379 11.98 -11.13 1.70
CA ALA A 379 12.94 -11.13 0.58
C ALA A 379 12.54 -12.05 -0.59
N ASN A 380 11.94 -13.21 -0.29
CA ASN A 380 11.63 -14.18 -1.34
C ASN A 380 10.37 -13.85 -2.14
N SER A 381 9.46 -13.05 -1.60
CA SER A 381 8.22 -12.69 -2.30
C SER A 381 8.48 -11.84 -3.55
N ASN A 382 9.55 -11.04 -3.56
CA ASN A 382 9.95 -10.24 -4.72
C ASN A 382 10.73 -11.06 -5.77
N SER A 383 11.55 -12.02 -5.34
CA SER A 383 12.21 -12.96 -6.26
C SER A 383 11.19 -13.83 -7.00
N LEU A 384 10.17 -14.31 -6.29
CA LEU A 384 9.10 -15.09 -6.90
C LEU A 384 8.22 -14.23 -7.82
N LYS A 385 7.87 -13.00 -7.41
CA LYS A 385 7.11 -12.08 -8.27
C LYS A 385 7.85 -11.72 -9.56
N SER A 386 9.16 -11.44 -9.48
CA SER A 386 9.97 -11.14 -10.67
C SER A 386 10.13 -12.36 -11.59
N PHE A 387 10.31 -13.56 -11.01
CA PHE A 387 10.27 -14.82 -11.77
C PHE A 387 8.92 -15.01 -12.47
N LEU A 388 7.80 -14.82 -11.78
CA LEU A 388 6.45 -14.94 -12.36
C LEU A 388 6.18 -13.88 -13.43
N GLY A 389 6.74 -12.67 -13.28
CA GLY A 389 6.69 -11.62 -14.30
C GLY A 389 7.39 -12.03 -15.59
N ARG A 390 8.62 -12.57 -15.49
CA ARG A 390 9.37 -13.11 -16.64
C ARG A 390 8.66 -14.30 -17.27
N ALA A 391 8.11 -15.20 -16.46
CA ALA A 391 7.36 -16.35 -16.92
C ALA A 391 6.03 -16.00 -17.60
N ALA A 392 5.46 -14.82 -17.30
CA ALA A 392 4.29 -14.31 -18.02
C ALA A 392 4.64 -13.85 -19.44
N ASP A 393 5.85 -13.31 -19.64
CA ASP A 393 6.36 -12.90 -20.96
C ASP A 393 6.88 -14.09 -21.79
N GLU A 394 7.42 -15.12 -21.13
CA GLU A 394 7.96 -16.33 -21.77
C GLU A 394 7.49 -17.61 -21.04
N PRO A 395 6.26 -18.10 -21.32
CA PRO A 395 5.65 -19.21 -20.58
C PRO A 395 6.43 -20.53 -20.63
N ALA A 396 7.14 -20.79 -21.74
CA ALA A 396 7.90 -22.02 -21.95
C ALA A 396 8.95 -22.29 -20.85
N LEU A 397 9.48 -21.25 -20.20
CA LEU A 397 10.42 -21.36 -19.09
C LEU A 397 9.86 -22.18 -17.92
N LEU A 398 8.54 -22.18 -17.72
CA LEU A 398 7.89 -22.85 -16.59
C LEU A 398 7.92 -24.39 -16.67
N LEU A 399 8.31 -24.94 -17.83
CA LEU A 399 8.46 -26.38 -18.04
C LEU A 399 9.91 -26.86 -17.84
N ASP A 400 10.87 -25.94 -17.73
CA ASP A 400 12.26 -26.28 -17.51
C ASP A 400 12.50 -26.76 -16.08
N LYS A 401 13.39 -27.75 -15.94
CA LYS A 401 13.71 -28.35 -14.64
C LYS A 401 14.17 -27.31 -13.62
N ALA A 402 15.01 -26.36 -14.03
CA ALA A 402 15.49 -25.28 -13.15
C ALA A 402 14.35 -24.43 -12.58
N SER A 403 13.31 -24.19 -13.38
CA SER A 403 12.14 -23.42 -12.96
C SER A 403 11.21 -24.21 -12.06
N THR A 404 11.01 -25.51 -12.32
CA THR A 404 10.22 -26.36 -11.42
C THR A 404 10.92 -26.58 -10.08
N ASP A 405 12.25 -26.68 -10.08
CA ASP A 405 13.07 -26.81 -8.86
C ASP A 405 13.01 -25.51 -8.04
N TYR A 406 13.12 -24.35 -8.70
CA TYR A 406 12.94 -23.05 -8.05
C TYR A 406 11.55 -22.88 -7.41
N LEU A 407 10.49 -23.26 -8.12
CA LEU A 407 9.12 -23.24 -7.56
C LEU A 407 8.99 -24.20 -6.37
N ALA A 408 9.60 -25.38 -6.44
CA ALA A 408 9.63 -26.34 -5.33
C ALA A 408 10.35 -25.78 -4.10
N GLU A 409 11.47 -25.07 -4.29
CA GLU A 409 12.18 -24.38 -3.20
C GLU A 409 11.32 -23.31 -2.55
N GLU A 410 10.66 -22.46 -3.34
CA GLU A 410 9.81 -21.39 -2.80
C GLU A 410 8.61 -21.93 -2.02
N ILE A 411 7.96 -22.99 -2.54
CA ILE A 411 6.90 -23.71 -1.83
C ILE A 411 7.46 -24.31 -0.53
N GLY A 412 8.62 -24.96 -0.60
CA GLY A 412 9.29 -25.61 0.52
C GLY A 412 9.66 -24.65 1.63
N ARG A 413 10.32 -23.53 1.31
CA ARG A 413 10.64 -22.46 2.25
C ARG A 413 9.38 -21.92 2.93
N ARG A 414 8.29 -21.76 2.17
CA ARG A 414 7.03 -21.30 2.76
C ARG A 414 6.48 -22.28 3.78
N ILE A 415 6.52 -23.58 3.47
CA ILE A 415 6.13 -24.65 4.42
C ILE A 415 7.03 -24.60 5.66
N PHE A 416 8.35 -24.49 5.50
CA PHE A 416 9.30 -24.41 6.62
C PHE A 416 9.05 -23.18 7.49
N ARG A 417 8.73 -22.02 6.91
CA ARG A 417 8.31 -20.83 7.67
C ARG A 417 7.03 -21.04 8.45
N PHE A 418 6.01 -21.68 7.86
CA PHE A 418 4.78 -22.00 8.59
C PHE A 418 5.05 -22.93 9.78
N MET A 419 6.02 -23.83 9.62
CA MET A 419 6.46 -24.76 10.65
C MET A 419 7.53 -24.19 11.60
N MET A 420 7.98 -22.95 11.39
CA MET A 420 9.07 -22.32 12.14
C MET A 420 10.37 -23.16 12.14
N LYS A 421 10.66 -23.86 11.04
CA LYS A 421 11.88 -24.65 10.83
C LYS A 421 12.95 -23.85 10.09
N PRO A 422 14.25 -24.10 10.32
CA PRO A 422 15.34 -23.47 9.56
C PRO A 422 15.24 -23.81 8.07
N GLU A 423 15.29 -22.80 7.18
CA GLU A 423 15.23 -23.03 5.73
C GLU A 423 16.44 -23.81 5.17
N GLU A 424 17.52 -23.91 5.94
CA GLU A 424 18.76 -24.62 5.60
C GLU A 424 18.57 -26.16 5.54
N ASP A 425 17.56 -26.69 6.24
CA ASP A 425 17.22 -28.12 6.27
C ASP A 425 16.28 -28.53 5.11
N LEU A 426 16.08 -27.64 4.13
CA LEU A 426 15.15 -27.87 3.02
C LEU A 426 15.71 -28.84 1.99
N GLU A 427 15.11 -30.03 1.90
CA GLU A 427 15.42 -31.02 0.88
C GLU A 427 14.21 -31.29 -0.03
N LEU A 428 14.35 -31.02 -1.33
CA LEU A 428 13.25 -31.13 -2.30
C LEU A 428 12.73 -32.56 -2.53
N GLY A 429 13.58 -33.55 -2.28
CA GLY A 429 13.28 -34.97 -2.46
C GLY A 429 12.49 -35.61 -1.31
N LEU A 430 12.34 -34.92 -0.18
CA LEU A 430 11.62 -35.45 0.97
C LEU A 430 10.11 -35.53 0.69
N GLY A 431 9.49 -36.57 1.23
CA GLY A 431 8.03 -36.72 1.17
C GLY A 431 7.35 -35.64 2.02
N LEU A 432 6.25 -35.06 1.53
CA LEU A 432 5.49 -34.04 2.25
C LEU A 432 5.07 -34.48 3.67
N PRO A 433 4.66 -35.74 3.91
CA PRO A 433 4.39 -36.21 5.27
C PRO A 433 5.64 -36.21 6.17
N GLN A 434 6.83 -36.46 5.62
CA GLN A 434 8.10 -36.48 6.36
C GLN A 434 8.55 -35.06 6.75
N ILE A 435 8.22 -34.07 5.91
CA ILE A 435 8.45 -32.66 6.22
C ILE A 435 7.51 -32.17 7.35
N GLY A 436 6.41 -32.91 7.60
CA GLY A 436 5.40 -32.62 8.62
C GLY A 436 4.18 -31.89 8.05
N MET A 437 3.91 -32.07 6.75
CA MET A 437 2.73 -31.51 6.09
C MET A 437 1.45 -32.23 6.56
N ASP A 438 0.59 -31.50 7.26
CA ASP A 438 -0.73 -31.98 7.70
C ASP A 438 -1.89 -31.27 6.97
N SER A 439 -3.13 -31.65 7.28
CA SER A 439 -4.33 -31.07 6.67
C SER A 439 -4.51 -29.58 6.98
N LEU A 440 -3.99 -29.06 8.10
CA LEU A 440 -4.10 -27.65 8.47
C LEU A 440 -3.05 -26.82 7.71
N MET A 441 -1.83 -27.31 7.62
CA MET A 441 -0.75 -26.72 6.82
C MET A 441 -1.10 -26.72 5.33
N ALA A 442 -1.83 -27.72 4.84
CA ALA A 442 -2.34 -27.71 3.47
C ALA A 442 -3.35 -26.58 3.23
N ILE A 443 -4.13 -26.17 4.23
CA ILE A 443 -5.06 -25.04 4.11
C ILE A 443 -4.28 -23.72 4.06
N GLU A 444 -3.28 -23.55 4.93
CA GLU A 444 -2.43 -22.35 4.93
C GLU A 444 -1.60 -22.23 3.66
N LEU A 445 -1.03 -23.36 3.19
CA LEU A 445 -0.31 -23.41 1.93
C LEU A 445 -1.22 -23.09 0.75
N ARG A 446 -2.45 -23.63 0.72
CA ARG A 446 -3.44 -23.29 -0.31
C ARG A 446 -3.75 -21.79 -0.35
N ARG A 447 -3.89 -21.15 0.82
CA ARG A 447 -4.14 -19.71 0.91
C ARG A 447 -2.97 -18.92 0.34
N TRP A 448 -1.75 -19.26 0.72
CA TRP A 448 -0.55 -18.64 0.18
C TRP A 448 -0.39 -18.91 -1.32
N TRP A 449 -0.66 -20.13 -1.78
CA TRP A 449 -0.60 -20.52 -3.19
C TRP A 449 -1.48 -19.63 -4.06
N LYS A 450 -2.71 -19.38 -3.62
CA LYS A 450 -3.62 -18.46 -4.30
C LYS A 450 -3.10 -17.03 -4.31
N GLN A 451 -2.51 -16.58 -3.21
CA GLN A 451 -1.95 -15.22 -3.11
C GLN A 451 -0.68 -15.05 -3.97
N ALA A 452 0.20 -16.05 -4.01
CA ALA A 452 1.49 -15.99 -4.68
C ALA A 452 1.37 -16.27 -6.19
N PHE A 453 0.65 -17.32 -6.57
CA PHE A 453 0.55 -17.76 -7.97
C PHE A 453 -0.74 -17.31 -8.65
N GLY A 454 -1.75 -16.86 -7.89
CA GLY A 454 -3.07 -16.55 -8.43
C GLY A 454 -3.74 -17.76 -9.06
N LEU A 455 -3.57 -18.95 -8.46
CA LEU A 455 -4.10 -20.23 -8.89
C LEU A 455 -4.89 -20.88 -7.75
N ASP A 456 -5.94 -21.62 -8.09
CA ASP A 456 -6.66 -22.47 -7.13
C ASP A 456 -6.10 -23.89 -7.18
N ILE A 457 -5.83 -24.47 -6.00
CA ILE A 457 -5.42 -25.86 -5.82
C ILE A 457 -6.21 -26.45 -4.66
N SER A 458 -6.57 -27.73 -4.72
CA SER A 458 -7.27 -28.43 -3.64
C SER A 458 -6.29 -28.98 -2.59
N VAL A 459 -6.78 -29.16 -1.36
CA VAL A 459 -5.99 -29.79 -0.28
C VAL A 459 -5.57 -31.22 -0.66
N LEU A 460 -6.43 -31.96 -1.37
CA LEU A 460 -6.14 -33.31 -1.85
C LEU A 460 -5.02 -33.32 -2.89
N GLU A 461 -4.98 -32.34 -3.80
CA GLU A 461 -3.88 -32.21 -4.77
C GLU A 461 -2.56 -31.84 -4.12
N ILE A 462 -2.58 -30.93 -3.13
CA ILE A 462 -1.39 -30.59 -2.34
C ILE A 462 -0.84 -31.85 -1.64
N MET A 463 -1.71 -32.58 -0.93
CA MET A 463 -1.29 -33.78 -0.20
C MET A 463 -0.95 -34.95 -1.12
N GLY A 464 -1.56 -35.02 -2.31
CA GLY A 464 -1.37 -36.07 -3.29
C GLY A 464 -0.12 -35.93 -4.15
N ALA A 465 0.56 -34.77 -4.13
CA ALA A 465 1.77 -34.53 -4.91
C ALA A 465 2.97 -35.37 -4.43
N GLY A 466 2.99 -35.84 -3.19
CA GLY A 466 4.03 -36.73 -2.67
C GLY A 466 5.28 -36.01 -2.17
N THR A 467 6.00 -35.26 -3.03
CA THR A 467 7.24 -34.53 -2.68
C THR A 467 7.16 -33.04 -3.03
N LEU A 468 8.10 -32.24 -2.52
CA LEU A 468 8.22 -30.82 -2.88
C LEU A 468 8.54 -30.63 -4.37
N GLU A 469 9.43 -31.46 -4.94
CA GLU A 469 9.75 -31.43 -6.36
C GLU A 469 8.49 -31.62 -7.23
N GLN A 470 7.62 -32.55 -6.85
CA GLN A 470 6.38 -32.78 -7.57
C GLN A 470 5.40 -31.60 -7.45
N LEU A 471 5.32 -30.97 -6.27
CA LEU A 471 4.54 -29.74 -6.05
C LEU A 471 5.04 -28.58 -6.92
N GLY A 472 6.36 -28.43 -7.06
CA GLY A 472 6.96 -27.45 -7.97
C GLY A 472 6.56 -27.68 -9.43
N ARG A 473 6.53 -28.95 -9.88
CA ARG A 473 6.03 -29.31 -11.22
C ARG A 473 4.55 -29.00 -11.40
N VAL A 474 3.71 -29.28 -10.40
CA VAL A 474 2.28 -28.94 -10.42
C VAL A 474 2.10 -27.43 -10.54
N ALA A 475 2.87 -26.63 -9.80
CA ALA A 475 2.86 -25.17 -9.92
C ALA A 475 3.28 -24.71 -11.31
N GLY A 476 4.39 -25.24 -11.85
CA GLY A 476 4.90 -24.88 -13.18
C GLY A 476 3.88 -25.17 -14.30
N GLN A 477 3.27 -26.36 -14.30
CA GLN A 477 2.25 -26.74 -15.29
C GLN A 477 0.99 -25.86 -15.20
N ALA A 478 0.51 -25.58 -13.99
CA ALA A 478 -0.67 -24.75 -13.79
C ALA A 478 -0.43 -23.28 -14.18
N LEU A 479 0.77 -22.75 -13.89
CA LEU A 479 1.18 -21.40 -14.32
C LEU A 479 1.36 -21.32 -15.84
N HIS A 480 1.96 -22.35 -16.46
CA HIS A 480 2.10 -22.43 -17.92
C HIS A 480 0.73 -22.38 -18.61
N ALA A 481 -0.22 -23.21 -18.14
CA ALA A 481 -1.58 -23.23 -18.67
C ALA A 481 -2.33 -21.89 -18.47
N LYS A 482 -2.05 -21.18 -17.37
CA LYS A 482 -2.61 -19.86 -17.08
C LYS A 482 -2.08 -18.80 -18.05
N TYR A 483 -0.78 -18.76 -18.33
CA TYR A 483 -0.18 -17.74 -19.19
C TYR A 483 -0.37 -18.01 -20.68
N GLU A 484 -0.46 -19.28 -21.12
CA GLU A 484 -0.85 -19.62 -22.49
C GLU A 484 -2.35 -19.44 -22.79
N GLY A 485 -3.16 -19.09 -21.77
CA GLY A 485 -4.60 -18.84 -21.94
C GLY A 485 -5.45 -20.10 -22.14
N VAL A 486 -4.92 -21.28 -21.82
CA VAL A 486 -5.59 -22.58 -22.04
C VAL A 486 -6.65 -22.88 -20.95
N GLY A 487 -6.73 -22.08 -19.88
CA GLY A 487 -7.54 -22.36 -18.69
C GLY A 487 -8.84 -21.57 -18.46
N LYS A 488 -9.38 -20.83 -19.44
CA LYS A 488 -10.74 -20.26 -19.33
C LYS A 488 -11.73 -21.04 -20.19
N LYS A 489 -12.28 -22.11 -19.63
CA LYS A 489 -13.61 -22.63 -19.95
C LYS A 489 -14.39 -22.87 -18.67
#